data_AF-A0A1G7QFZ2-F1
#
_entry.id   AF-A0A1G7QFZ2-F1
#
_cell.length_a   1.000
_cell.length_b   1.000
_cell.length_c   1.000
_cell.angle_alpha   90.00
_cell.angle_beta   90.00
_cell.angle_gamma   90.00
#
_symmetry.space_group_name_H-M   'P 1'
#
loop_
_entity.id
_entity.type
_entity.pdbx_description
1 polymer ?
#
loop_
_entity_poly.entity_id
_entity_poly.type
_entity_poly.pdbx_seq_one_letter_code
_entity_poly.pdbx_strand_id
1 'polypeptide(L)'
;MLKKINLGLVALVLGFGLIATQSAFTTTRATTFWAYQPNPENNLRDYTKYMHISTPSAQCTAENEPLPCVIEVPETVVTQSDLQVFFAGKTDSQILELSAQRTPEQ
;
A
#
# COMPACT_ATOMS: atom_id res chain seq x y z
N MET A 1 -24.91 -51.39 -33.97
CA MET A 1 -25.48 -50.57 -32.88
C MET A 1 -24.36 -49.78 -32.22
N LEU A 2 -24.34 -48.46 -32.37
CA LEU A 2 -23.50 -47.56 -31.56
C LEU A 2 -24.35 -46.34 -31.19
N LYS A 3 -24.56 -46.15 -29.89
CA LYS A 3 -25.54 -45.22 -29.31
C LYS A 3 -25.18 -43.76 -29.65
N LYS A 4 -26.18 -43.00 -30.10
CA LYS A 4 -26.11 -41.54 -30.29
C LYS A 4 -25.82 -40.87 -28.94
N ILE A 5 -24.60 -40.39 -28.78
CA ILE A 5 -24.24 -39.53 -27.65
C ILE A 5 -24.73 -38.13 -28.01
N ASN A 6 -25.70 -37.62 -27.25
CA ASN A 6 -26.30 -36.31 -27.42
C ASN A 6 -25.26 -35.20 -27.21
N LEU A 7 -24.75 -34.65 -28.32
CA LEU A 7 -23.79 -33.54 -28.39
C LEU A 7 -24.27 -32.22 -27.73
N GLY A 8 -25.56 -32.11 -27.38
CA GLY A 8 -26.11 -30.91 -26.75
C GLY A 8 -25.70 -30.71 -25.28
N LEU A 9 -25.33 -31.78 -24.56
CA LEU A 9 -25.02 -31.70 -23.13
C LEU A 9 -23.55 -31.30 -22.84
N VAL A 10 -22.64 -31.61 -23.77
CA VAL A 10 -21.19 -31.38 -23.57
C VAL A 10 -20.82 -29.89 -23.72
N ALA A 11 -21.62 -29.11 -24.44
CA ALA A 11 -21.41 -27.68 -24.61
C ALA A 11 -21.74 -26.86 -23.34
N LEU A 12 -22.69 -27.32 -22.52
CA LEU A 12 -23.11 -26.57 -21.32
C LEU A 12 -22.05 -26.62 -20.20
N VAL A 13 -21.29 -27.71 -20.11
CA VAL A 13 -20.22 -27.88 -19.10
C VAL A 13 -18.97 -27.07 -19.46
N LEU A 14 -18.70 -26.87 -20.76
CA LEU A 14 -17.61 -26.00 -21.23
C LEU A 14 -17.95 -24.51 -21.16
N GLY A 15 -19.24 -24.14 -21.17
CA GLY A 15 -19.69 -22.75 -21.09
C GLY A 15 -19.73 -22.15 -19.68
N PHE A 16 -19.74 -22.98 -18.64
CA PHE A 16 -19.87 -22.54 -17.23
C PHE A 16 -18.71 -22.99 -16.32
N GLY A 17 -17.70 -23.67 -16.85
CA GLY A 17 -16.63 -24.28 -16.05
C GLY A 17 -15.35 -23.45 -15.88
N LEU A 18 -15.17 -22.35 -16.64
CA LEU A 18 -13.88 -21.66 -16.73
C LEU A 18 -14.04 -20.14 -16.80
N ILE A 19 -14.61 -19.56 -15.75
CA ILE A 19 -14.04 -18.36 -15.17
C ILE A 19 -14.50 -18.37 -13.73
N ALA A 20 -13.75 -19.15 -12.93
CA ALA A 20 -13.57 -18.83 -11.53
C ALA A 20 -13.33 -17.33 -11.48
N THR A 21 -14.35 -16.60 -11.02
CA THR A 21 -14.17 -15.26 -10.49
C THR A 21 -13.06 -15.42 -9.47
N GLN A 22 -11.82 -15.15 -9.88
CA GLN A 22 -10.77 -14.79 -8.97
C GLN A 22 -11.32 -13.51 -8.39
N SER A 23 -12.14 -13.64 -7.34
CA SER A 23 -12.37 -12.57 -6.40
C SER A 23 -10.96 -12.23 -5.97
N ALA A 24 -10.39 -11.24 -6.63
CA ALA A 24 -9.31 -10.49 -6.08
C ALA A 24 -9.91 -9.92 -4.80
N PHE A 25 -9.87 -10.72 -3.73
CA PHE A 25 -9.58 -10.21 -2.43
C PHE A 25 -8.25 -9.50 -2.65
N THR A 26 -8.32 -8.27 -3.14
CA THR A 26 -7.33 -7.27 -2.85
C THR A 26 -7.39 -7.25 -1.33
N THR A 27 -6.54 -8.06 -0.70
CA THR A 27 -6.12 -7.78 0.66
C THR A 27 -5.59 -6.37 0.54
N THR A 28 -6.46 -5.39 0.79
CA THR A 28 -6.07 -4.06 1.20
C THR A 28 -5.29 -4.36 2.45
N ARG A 29 -3.97 -4.48 2.31
CA ARG A 29 -3.08 -4.68 3.45
C ARG A 29 -3.43 -3.53 4.36
N ALA A 30 -3.91 -3.82 5.55
CA ALA A 30 -4.19 -2.76 6.48
C ALA A 30 -2.87 -2.02 6.71
N THR A 31 -2.91 -0.72 6.50
CA THR A 31 -1.77 0.18 6.60
C THR A 31 -2.01 1.18 7.69
N THR A 32 -0.92 1.77 8.16
CA THR A 32 -0.95 2.88 9.09
C THR A 32 -0.04 3.99 8.58
N PHE A 33 -0.20 5.18 9.15
CA PHE A 33 0.38 6.39 8.62
C PHE A 33 1.34 7.02 9.62
N TRP A 34 2.39 7.62 9.08
CA TRP A 34 3.34 8.38 9.87
C TRP A 34 3.60 9.73 9.21
N ALA A 35 3.35 10.82 9.93
CA ALA A 35 3.65 12.18 9.49
C ALA A 35 5.13 12.50 9.71
N TYR A 36 5.82 12.96 8.68
CA TYR A 36 7.18 13.46 8.79
C TYR A 36 7.17 14.89 9.37
N GLN A 37 8.09 15.16 10.29
CA GLN A 37 8.28 16.44 10.95
C GLN A 37 9.55 17.11 10.41
N PRO A 38 9.45 17.93 9.36
CA PRO A 38 10.60 18.58 8.76
C PRO A 38 11.27 19.55 9.73
N ASN A 39 12.59 19.59 9.70
CA ASN A 39 13.39 20.55 10.45
C ASN A 39 14.69 20.89 9.68
N PRO A 40 15.51 21.85 10.12
CA PRO A 40 16.73 22.24 9.39
C PRO A 40 17.74 21.10 9.17
N GLU A 41 17.66 20.02 9.97
CA GLU A 41 18.51 18.83 9.88
C GLU A 41 17.71 17.64 9.30
N ASN A 42 17.10 17.84 8.14
CA ASN A 42 16.27 16.81 7.50
C ASN A 42 17.06 15.53 7.24
N ASN A 43 16.48 14.39 7.63
CA ASN A 43 17.01 13.06 7.39
C ASN A 43 15.86 12.07 7.27
N LEU A 44 15.62 11.57 6.06
CA LEU A 44 14.51 10.66 5.75
C LEU A 44 14.57 9.34 6.51
N ARG A 45 15.78 8.91 6.87
CA ARG A 45 16.01 7.66 7.59
C ARG A 45 15.98 7.84 9.10
N ASP A 46 15.89 9.09 9.57
CA ASP A 46 15.68 9.37 10.97
C ASP A 46 14.22 9.13 11.32
N TYR A 47 13.95 7.89 11.74
CA TYR A 47 12.65 7.45 12.20
C TYR A 47 12.08 8.38 13.29
N THR A 48 12.92 9.02 14.14
CA THR A 48 12.47 9.91 15.22
C THR A 48 11.80 11.20 14.73
N LYS A 49 11.95 11.53 13.44
CA LYS A 49 11.25 12.64 12.78
C LYS A 49 9.86 12.26 12.28
N TYR A 50 9.36 11.07 12.62
CA TYR A 50 8.05 10.61 12.21
C TYR A 50 7.14 10.46 13.42
N MET A 51 5.90 10.92 13.28
CA MET A 51 4.85 10.80 14.28
C MET A 51 3.74 9.90 13.76
N HIS A 52 3.37 8.88 14.53
CA HIS A 52 2.27 7.99 14.20
C HIS A 52 0.94 8.76 14.17
N ILE A 53 0.16 8.60 13.11
CA ILE A 53 -1.13 9.27 12.94
C ILE A 53 -2.22 8.27 12.55
N SER A 54 -3.43 8.50 13.06
CA SER A 54 -4.60 7.66 12.77
C SER A 54 -5.26 7.98 11.43
N THR A 55 -5.06 9.20 10.91
CA THR A 55 -5.61 9.66 9.63
C THR A 55 -4.51 10.32 8.81
N PRO A 56 -4.43 10.06 7.49
CA PRO A 56 -3.51 10.75 6.61
C PRO A 56 -3.97 12.20 6.47
N SER A 57 -3.43 13.08 7.32
CA SER A 57 -3.67 14.52 7.27
C SER A 57 -2.37 15.24 7.58
N ALA A 58 -1.45 15.29 6.62
CA ALA A 58 -0.38 16.26 6.65
C ALA A 58 -0.57 17.22 5.49
N GLN A 59 -0.54 18.51 5.77
CA GLN A 59 -0.48 19.52 4.74
C GLN A 59 0.92 19.51 4.15
N CYS A 60 1.06 18.86 2.99
CA CYS A 60 2.26 19.01 2.17
C CYS A 60 2.33 20.45 1.67
N THR A 61 3.27 21.25 2.17
CA THR A 61 3.64 22.48 1.49
C THR A 61 4.69 22.17 0.42
N ALA A 62 4.64 22.86 -0.72
CA ALA A 62 5.61 22.69 -1.82
C ALA A 62 7.06 22.94 -1.38
N GLU A 63 7.25 23.67 -0.28
CA GLU A 63 8.54 24.00 0.33
C GLU A 63 9.25 22.79 0.95
N ASN A 64 8.53 21.70 1.20
CA ASN A 64 9.08 20.49 1.80
C ASN A 64 9.58 19.48 0.76
N GLU A 65 9.51 19.72 -0.56
CA GLU A 65 10.09 18.79 -1.53
C GLU A 65 11.64 18.79 -1.44
N PRO A 66 12.29 17.60 -1.44
CA PRO A 66 11.76 16.30 -1.83
C PRO A 66 11.27 15.41 -0.65
N LEU A 67 10.92 15.94 0.52
CA LEU A 67 10.57 15.18 1.72
C LEU A 67 9.13 14.63 1.67
N PRO A 68 8.87 13.44 2.26
CA PRO A 68 7.53 12.91 2.37
C PRO A 68 6.78 13.69 3.45
N CYS A 69 5.48 13.92 3.27
CA CYS A 69 4.67 14.55 4.31
C CYS A 69 4.04 13.49 5.21
N VAL A 70 3.51 12.44 4.59
CA VAL A 70 3.02 11.22 5.24
C VAL A 70 3.60 10.04 4.50
N ILE A 71 4.08 9.05 5.24
CA ILE A 71 4.40 7.74 4.69
C ILE A 71 3.33 6.72 5.09
N GLU A 72 3.03 5.81 4.17
CA GLU A 72 2.18 4.66 4.40
C GLU A 72 3.04 3.42 4.65
N VAL A 73 2.79 2.75 5.78
CA VAL A 73 3.54 1.57 6.22
C VAL A 73 2.56 0.47 6.66
N PRO A 74 3.00 -0.79 6.81
CA PRO A 74 2.13 -1.86 7.31
C PRO A 74 1.51 -1.52 8.68
N GLU A 75 0.28 -1.95 8.94
CA GLU A 75 -0.43 -1.71 10.22
C GLU A 75 0.31 -2.21 11.47
N THR A 76 1.29 -3.11 11.32
CA THR A 76 2.10 -3.63 12.41
C THR A 76 3.15 -2.62 12.91
N VAL A 77 3.39 -1.55 12.15
CA VAL A 77 4.40 -0.52 12.45
C VAL A 77 3.73 0.61 13.23
N VAL A 78 3.45 0.38 14.52
CA VAL A 78 2.70 1.31 15.39
C VAL A 78 3.55 1.98 16.46
N THR A 79 4.78 1.50 16.67
CA THR A 79 5.72 2.12 17.61
C THR A 79 6.96 2.66 16.90
N GLN A 80 7.67 3.55 17.60
CA GLN A 80 8.92 4.12 17.13
C GLN A 80 9.97 3.05 16.81
N SER A 81 10.04 2.00 17.63
CA SER A 81 10.94 0.87 17.44
C SER A 81 10.58 0.05 16.20
N ASP A 82 9.29 -0.15 15.92
CA ASP A 82 8.85 -0.86 14.73
C ASP A 82 9.23 -0.09 13.47
N LEU A 83 9.09 1.25 13.50
CA LEU A 83 9.46 2.10 12.38
C LEU A 83 10.97 2.08 12.13
N GLN A 84 11.78 2.10 13.20
CA GLN A 84 13.22 1.95 13.11
C GLN A 84 13.60 0.63 12.42
N VAL A 85 13.00 -0.49 12.84
CA VAL A 85 13.24 -1.80 12.22
C VAL A 85 12.77 -1.81 10.77
N PHE A 86 11.63 -1.19 10.47
CA PHE A 86 11.11 -1.08 9.12
C PHE A 86 12.03 -0.27 8.20
N PHE A 87 12.70 0.77 8.71
CA PHE A 87 13.68 1.57 7.96
C PHE A 87 15.05 0.90 7.81
N ALA A 88 15.33 -0.16 8.56
CA ALA A 88 16.62 -0.85 8.49
C ALA A 88 16.88 -1.36 7.07
N GLY A 89 18.01 -0.95 6.49
CA GLY A 89 18.40 -1.32 5.12
C GLY A 89 17.67 -0.60 3.99
N LYS A 90 16.74 0.32 4.28
CA LYS A 90 16.10 1.17 3.26
C LYS A 90 16.97 2.37 2.91
N THR A 91 16.92 2.74 1.63
CA THR A 91 17.48 3.97 1.09
C THR A 91 16.47 5.11 1.17
N ASP A 92 16.96 6.36 1.05
CA ASP A 92 16.12 7.56 1.02
C ASP A 92 15.06 7.48 -0.08
N SER A 93 15.44 7.02 -1.29
CA SER A 93 14.50 6.83 -2.41
C SER A 93 13.39 5.84 -2.08
N GLN A 94 13.72 4.73 -1.41
CA GLN A 94 12.71 3.75 -0.99
C GLN A 94 11.79 4.27 0.10
N ILE A 95 12.25 5.19 0.95
CA ILE A 95 11.40 5.85 1.95
C ILE A 95 10.49 6.88 1.27
N LEU A 96 10.99 7.57 0.25
CA LEU A 96 10.18 8.49 -0.55
C LEU A 96 9.08 7.80 -1.33
N GLU A 97 9.34 6.61 -1.86
CA GLU A 97 8.32 5.78 -2.51
C GLU A 97 7.17 5.37 -1.57
N LEU A 98 7.37 5.42 -0.24
CA LEU A 98 6.33 5.18 0.75
C LEU A 98 5.43 6.39 0.98
N SER A 99 5.72 7.54 0.38
CA SER A 99 4.88 8.71 0.53
C SER A 99 3.47 8.37 0.08
N ALA A 100 2.52 8.41 1.02
CA ALA A 100 1.11 8.22 0.70
C ALA A 100 0.75 9.29 -0.34
N GLN A 101 0.13 8.88 -1.46
CA GLN A 101 -0.16 9.79 -2.57
C GLN A 101 -0.80 11.06 -2.03
N ARG A 102 -0.33 12.21 -2.53
CA ARG A 102 -1.00 13.50 -2.33
C ARG A 102 -2.47 13.29 -2.59
N THR A 103 -3.34 13.38 -1.59
CA THR A 103 -4.74 13.69 -1.89
C THR A 103 -4.65 15.09 -2.51
N PRO A 104 -4.90 15.27 -3.82
CA PRO A 104 -4.94 16.62 -4.36
C PRO A 104 -6.00 17.37 -3.56
N GLU A 105 -5.66 18.58 -3.11
CA GLU A 105 -6.65 19.53 -2.61
C GLU A 105 -7.82 19.54 -3.61
N GLN A 106 -9.01 19.19 -3.13
CA GLN A 106 -10.24 19.34 -3.90
C GLN A 106 -10.61 20.82 -3.99
#